data_AF-A0A1L2D2B4-F1
#
_entry.id   AF-A0A1L2D2B4-F1
#
_cell.length_a   1.000
_cell.length_b   1.000
_cell.length_c   1.000
_cell.angle_alpha   90.00
_cell.angle_beta   90.00
_cell.angle_gamma   90.00
#
_symmetry.space_group_name_H-M   'P 1'
#
loop_
_entity.id
_entity.type
_entity.pdbx_description
1 polymer ?
#
loop_
_entity_poly.entity_id
_entity_poly.type
_entity_poly.pdbx_seq_one_letter_code
_entity_poly.pdbx_strand_id
1 'polypeptide(L)'
;HVEAPVSGSMILAGVLLKLGGYGLLRIYVFMMEIGKILNVFWLIISLWGGFLVSLMCLRQVDMKSLIAYSSVAHMGLVIGGLMTLNTWGFYMVFTLMIAHGLCSSGLFCLANISYERLGSRSLLINKGLLNLMPSMCLWWFLLSSCNMAAPPSLNLLGEIGLLNSMIGWMWMVMMFLMLISFFSAVYTLYLYSYSQHGIYYSGVFSMMNGYCREYLLLM
;
A
#
# COMPACT_ATOMS: atom_id res chain seq x y z
N HIS A 1 -11.45 -6.79 -0.71
CA HIS A 1 -10.73 -6.51 0.56
C HIS A 1 -11.65 -6.06 1.69
N VAL A 2 -12.57 -5.12 1.44
CA VAL A 2 -13.31 -4.43 2.51
C VAL A 2 -14.31 -5.33 3.25
N GLU A 3 -14.97 -6.24 2.54
CA GLU A 3 -15.99 -7.16 3.08
C GLU A 3 -15.41 -8.48 3.58
N ALA A 4 -14.14 -8.76 3.27
CA ALA A 4 -13.50 -9.99 3.69
C ALA A 4 -13.20 -9.97 5.20
N PRO A 5 -13.20 -11.15 5.87
CA PRO A 5 -12.63 -11.27 7.21
C PRO A 5 -11.14 -10.96 7.17
N VAL A 6 -10.54 -10.74 8.34
CA VAL A 6 -9.14 -10.31 8.50
C VAL A 6 -8.17 -11.20 7.75
N SER A 7 -8.24 -12.51 7.99
CA SER A 7 -7.42 -13.51 7.32
C SER A 7 -7.58 -13.43 5.80
N GLY A 8 -8.81 -13.29 5.32
CA GLY A 8 -9.11 -13.07 3.91
C GLY A 8 -8.45 -11.81 3.37
N SER A 9 -8.60 -10.67 4.06
CA SER A 9 -7.99 -9.40 3.65
C SER A 9 -6.46 -9.46 3.63
N MET A 10 -5.83 -10.14 4.59
CA MET A 10 -4.38 -10.32 4.68
C MET A 10 -3.86 -11.24 3.57
N ILE A 11 -4.53 -12.36 3.27
CA ILE A 11 -4.14 -13.27 2.19
C ILE A 11 -4.36 -12.62 0.82
N LEU A 12 -5.49 -11.92 0.64
CA LEU A 12 -5.79 -11.18 -0.57
C LEU A 12 -4.71 -10.13 -0.84
N ALA A 13 -4.38 -9.33 0.19
CA ALA A 13 -3.40 -8.27 0.06
C ALA A 13 -2.00 -8.84 -0.09
N GLY A 14 -1.57 -9.76 0.77
CA GLY A 14 -0.21 -10.29 0.81
C GLY A 14 0.14 -11.17 -0.37
N VAL A 15 -0.77 -12.07 -0.79
CA VAL A 15 -0.45 -13.16 -1.72
C VAL A 15 -1.22 -13.05 -3.04
N LEU A 16 -2.55 -12.95 -3.00
CA LEU A 16 -3.36 -13.13 -4.23
C LEU A 16 -3.09 -12.04 -5.26
N LEU A 17 -2.92 -10.78 -4.84
CA LEU A 17 -2.52 -9.70 -5.76
C LEU A 17 -1.15 -9.95 -6.39
N LYS A 18 -0.22 -10.57 -5.65
CA LYS A 18 1.16 -10.79 -6.09
C LYS A 18 1.27 -12.00 -7.02
N LEU A 19 0.37 -12.98 -6.92
CA LEU A 19 0.30 -14.09 -7.87
C LEU A 19 0.05 -13.60 -9.31
N GLY A 20 -0.74 -12.53 -9.49
CA GLY A 20 -0.91 -11.89 -10.79
C GLY A 20 0.41 -11.34 -11.35
N GLY A 21 1.14 -10.56 -10.55
CA GLY A 21 2.46 -10.04 -10.93
C GLY A 21 3.49 -11.14 -11.17
N TYR A 22 3.49 -12.18 -10.35
CA TYR A 22 4.36 -13.35 -10.53
C TYR A 22 4.04 -14.14 -11.81
N GLY A 23 2.75 -14.33 -12.11
CA GLY A 23 2.31 -14.95 -13.36
C GLY A 23 2.78 -14.14 -14.57
N LEU A 24 2.65 -12.82 -14.50
CA LEU A 24 3.21 -11.92 -15.51
C LEU A 24 4.72 -12.12 -15.65
N LEU A 25 5.50 -12.04 -14.56
CA LEU A 25 6.96 -12.25 -14.60
C LEU A 25 7.37 -13.55 -15.31
N ARG A 26 6.62 -14.65 -15.11
CA ARG A 26 6.91 -15.95 -15.72
C ARG A 26 6.54 -16.01 -17.20
N ILE A 27 5.39 -15.48 -17.58
CA ILE A 27 4.90 -15.52 -18.97
C ILE A 27 5.67 -14.50 -19.83
N TYR A 28 6.13 -13.40 -19.25
CA TYR A 28 6.72 -12.28 -19.98
C TYR A 28 7.97 -12.66 -20.79
N VAL A 29 8.74 -13.65 -20.32
CA VAL A 29 9.92 -14.17 -21.03
C VAL A 29 9.53 -14.74 -22.40
N PHE A 30 8.35 -15.36 -22.51
CA PHE A 30 7.85 -15.92 -23.76
C PHE A 30 7.13 -14.91 -24.65
N MET A 31 6.68 -13.79 -24.08
CA MET A 31 5.84 -12.77 -24.75
C MET A 31 6.60 -11.48 -25.06
N MET A 32 7.94 -11.49 -25.08
CA MET A 32 8.74 -10.28 -25.27
C MET A 32 8.39 -9.47 -26.52
N GLU A 33 8.18 -10.12 -27.68
CA GLU A 33 7.91 -9.40 -28.93
C GLU A 33 6.53 -8.73 -28.93
N ILE A 34 5.52 -9.38 -28.37
CA ILE A 34 4.17 -8.80 -28.20
C ILE A 34 4.21 -7.70 -27.13
N GLY A 35 4.99 -7.91 -26.07
CA GLY A 35 5.21 -6.96 -24.99
C GLY A 35 5.66 -5.61 -25.54
N LYS A 36 6.72 -5.57 -26.37
CA LYS A 36 7.22 -4.33 -26.97
C LYS A 36 6.13 -3.47 -27.63
N ILE A 37 5.13 -4.08 -28.27
CA ILE A 37 4.02 -3.39 -28.93
C ILE A 37 2.99 -2.89 -27.91
N LEU A 38 2.61 -3.73 -26.95
CA LEU A 38 1.53 -3.43 -26.00
C LEU A 38 1.99 -2.64 -24.77
N ASN A 39 3.29 -2.53 -24.52
CA ASN A 39 3.83 -1.93 -23.30
C ASN A 39 3.37 -0.48 -23.10
N VAL A 40 3.29 0.30 -24.17
CA VAL A 40 2.85 1.69 -24.11
C VAL A 40 1.43 1.79 -23.54
N PHE A 41 0.53 0.92 -23.99
CA PHE A 41 -0.86 0.90 -23.55
C PHE A 41 -0.99 0.58 -22.06
N TRP A 42 -0.33 -0.49 -21.60
CA TRP A 42 -0.35 -0.89 -20.20
C TRP A 42 0.31 0.13 -19.28
N LEU A 43 1.40 0.74 -19.74
CA LEU A 43 2.12 1.75 -18.99
C LEU A 43 1.26 3.02 -18.79
N ILE A 44 0.55 3.48 -19.83
CA ILE A 44 -0.38 4.61 -19.72
C ILE A 44 -1.49 4.30 -18.69
N ILE A 45 -2.13 3.14 -18.79
CA ILE A 45 -3.18 2.73 -17.85
C ILE A 45 -2.65 2.68 -16.42
N SER A 46 -1.44 2.13 -16.23
CA SER A 46 -0.85 1.98 -14.91
C SER A 46 -0.53 3.32 -14.24
N LEU A 47 0.02 4.28 -14.98
CA LEU A 47 0.40 5.58 -14.44
C LEU A 47 -0.81 6.48 -14.20
N TRP A 48 -1.72 6.57 -15.18
CA TRP A 48 -2.95 7.35 -15.01
C TRP A 48 -3.85 6.74 -13.94
N GLY A 49 -4.01 5.42 -13.93
CA GLY A 49 -4.75 4.71 -12.90
C GLY A 49 -4.15 4.90 -11.51
N GLY A 50 -2.82 4.74 -11.38
CA GLY A 50 -2.11 4.96 -10.12
C GLY A 50 -2.30 6.37 -9.57
N PHE A 51 -2.20 7.38 -10.45
CA PHE A 51 -2.46 8.77 -10.08
C PHE A 51 -3.90 8.99 -9.60
N LEU A 52 -4.91 8.57 -10.38
CA LEU A 52 -6.31 8.75 -10.02
C LEU A 52 -6.68 8.03 -8.71
N VAL A 53 -6.19 6.81 -8.52
CA VAL A 53 -6.43 6.05 -7.29
C VAL A 53 -5.77 6.73 -6.08
N SER A 54 -4.58 7.31 -6.25
CA SER A 54 -3.91 8.07 -5.17
C SER A 54 -4.74 9.27 -4.70
N LEU A 55 -5.42 9.98 -5.62
CA LEU A 55 -6.35 11.06 -5.28
C LEU A 55 -7.63 10.55 -4.60
N MET A 56 -8.14 9.40 -5.04
CA MET A 56 -9.31 8.77 -4.42
C MET A 56 -9.02 8.34 -2.97
N CYS A 57 -7.78 7.93 -2.65
CA CYS A 57 -7.38 7.57 -1.29
C CYS A 57 -7.57 8.73 -0.30
N LEU A 58 -7.33 9.98 -0.72
CA LEU A 58 -7.46 11.16 0.14
C LEU A 58 -8.91 11.46 0.55
N ARG A 59 -9.87 10.99 -0.25
CA ARG A 59 -11.30 11.18 0.02
C ARG A 59 -11.91 10.02 0.81
N GLN A 60 -11.15 8.95 1.02
CA GLN A 60 -11.67 7.74 1.60
C GLN A 60 -11.78 7.85 3.12
N VAL A 61 -13.01 7.73 3.63
CA VAL A 61 -13.28 7.80 5.08
C VAL A 61 -13.09 6.44 5.76
N ASP A 62 -13.25 5.33 5.04
CA ASP A 62 -13.09 3.99 5.61
C ASP A 62 -11.63 3.53 5.59
N MET A 63 -11.11 3.07 6.74
CA MET A 63 -9.71 2.67 6.87
C MET A 63 -9.34 1.49 5.95
N LYS A 64 -10.18 0.43 5.91
CA LYS A 64 -9.89 -0.76 5.10
C LYS A 64 -9.91 -0.48 3.60
N SER A 65 -10.78 0.39 3.11
CA SER A 65 -10.78 0.73 1.69
C SER A 65 -9.66 1.69 1.34
N LEU A 66 -9.26 2.59 2.23
CA LEU A 66 -8.08 3.44 2.02
C LEU A 66 -6.83 2.56 1.82
N ILE A 67 -6.61 1.57 2.69
CA ILE A 67 -5.50 0.60 2.54
C ILE A 67 -5.65 -0.24 1.26
N ALA A 68 -6.87 -0.59 0.86
CA ALA A 68 -7.10 -1.31 -0.39
C ALA A 68 -6.77 -0.44 -1.62
N TYR A 69 -7.15 0.83 -1.65
CA TYR A 69 -6.84 1.72 -2.75
C TYR A 69 -5.34 2.05 -2.81
N SER A 70 -4.67 2.24 -1.67
CA SER A 70 -3.21 2.40 -1.66
C SER A 70 -2.51 1.18 -2.26
N SER A 71 -3.02 -0.04 -1.99
CA SER A 71 -2.48 -1.26 -2.60
C SER A 71 -2.58 -1.31 -4.12
N VAL A 72 -3.63 -0.71 -4.69
CA VAL A 72 -3.80 -0.60 -6.14
C VAL A 72 -2.80 0.41 -6.72
N ALA A 73 -2.53 1.52 -6.02
CA ALA A 73 -1.55 2.50 -6.47
C ALA A 73 -0.11 1.92 -6.54
N HIS A 74 0.36 1.23 -5.50
CA HIS A 74 1.68 0.59 -5.51
C HIS A 74 1.76 -0.53 -6.55
N MET A 75 0.70 -1.33 -6.74
CA MET A 75 0.66 -2.35 -7.79
C MET A 75 0.58 -1.75 -9.20
N GLY A 76 0.06 -0.53 -9.36
CA GLY A 76 0.16 0.23 -10.60
C GLY A 76 1.62 0.47 -11.00
N LEU A 77 2.47 0.85 -10.04
CA LEU A 77 3.92 0.99 -10.29
C LEU A 77 4.58 -0.34 -10.66
N VAL A 78 4.14 -1.45 -10.06
CA VAL A 78 4.62 -2.80 -10.40
C VAL A 78 4.32 -3.13 -11.87
N ILE A 79 3.10 -2.89 -12.34
CA ILE A 79 2.73 -3.13 -13.74
C ILE A 79 3.52 -2.21 -14.67
N GLY A 80 3.62 -0.91 -14.34
CA GLY A 80 4.40 0.04 -15.13
C GLY A 80 5.87 -0.38 -15.26
N GLY A 81 6.49 -0.80 -14.15
CA GLY A 81 7.87 -1.27 -14.13
C GLY A 81 8.09 -2.57 -14.90
N LEU A 82 7.17 -3.54 -14.81
CA LEU A 82 7.19 -4.76 -15.64
C LEU A 82 7.22 -4.43 -17.13
N MET A 83 6.38 -3.48 -17.55
CA MET A 83 6.22 -3.10 -18.95
C MET A 83 7.41 -2.31 -19.52
N THR A 84 8.40 -1.94 -18.70
CA THR A 84 9.66 -1.35 -19.20
C THR A 84 10.61 -2.38 -19.82
N LEU A 85 10.38 -3.68 -19.61
CA LEU A 85 11.24 -4.78 -20.09
C LEU A 85 12.72 -4.71 -19.61
N ASN A 86 13.03 -3.85 -18.63
CA ASN A 86 14.39 -3.70 -18.11
C ASN A 86 14.69 -4.77 -17.05
N THR A 87 15.89 -5.35 -17.09
CA THR A 87 16.36 -6.32 -16.06
C THR A 87 16.35 -5.71 -14.66
N TRP A 88 16.72 -4.43 -14.54
CA TRP A 88 16.61 -3.69 -13.29
C TRP A 88 15.16 -3.57 -12.81
N GLY A 89 14.24 -3.23 -13.72
CA GLY A 89 12.81 -3.18 -13.41
C GLY A 89 12.26 -4.53 -12.95
N PHE A 90 12.68 -5.63 -13.58
CA PHE A 90 12.26 -6.99 -13.22
C PHE A 90 12.63 -7.34 -11.77
N TYR A 91 13.88 -7.08 -11.34
CA TYR A 91 14.28 -7.32 -9.95
C TYR A 91 13.52 -6.42 -8.97
N MET A 92 13.29 -5.16 -9.34
CA MET A 92 12.66 -4.18 -8.45
C MET A 92 11.15 -4.38 -8.31
N VAL A 93 10.49 -4.92 -9.34
CA VAL A 93 9.11 -5.41 -9.27
C VAL A 93 9.00 -6.49 -8.21
N PHE A 94 9.92 -7.46 -8.22
CA PHE A 94 9.90 -8.55 -7.26
C PHE A 94 10.10 -8.04 -5.82
N THR A 95 11.07 -7.14 -5.60
CA THR A 95 11.30 -6.55 -4.28
C THR A 95 10.10 -5.75 -3.79
N LEU A 96 9.48 -4.92 -4.65
CA LEU A 96 8.30 -4.14 -4.27
C LEU A 96 7.09 -5.05 -3.95
N MET A 97 6.88 -6.13 -4.72
CA MET A 97 5.79 -7.07 -4.45
C MET A 97 5.88 -7.72 -3.07
N ILE A 98 7.08 -8.12 -2.65
CA ILE A 98 7.31 -8.68 -1.32
C ILE A 98 7.11 -7.61 -0.25
N ALA A 99 7.79 -6.47 -0.40
CA ALA A 99 7.80 -5.41 0.60
C ALA A 99 6.39 -4.86 0.84
N HIS A 100 5.66 -4.56 -0.24
CA HIS A 100 4.28 -4.10 -0.16
C HIS A 100 3.35 -5.23 0.33
N GLY A 101 3.64 -6.50 0.04
CA GLY A 101 2.91 -7.65 0.59
C GLY A 101 2.89 -7.67 2.11
N LEU A 102 4.06 -7.52 2.72
CA LEU A 102 4.23 -7.47 4.18
C LEU A 102 3.63 -6.20 4.79
N CYS A 103 3.85 -5.06 4.15
CA CYS A 103 3.37 -3.78 4.67
C CYS A 103 1.84 -3.68 4.65
N SER A 104 1.21 -4.07 3.54
CA SER A 104 -0.26 -3.99 3.38
C SER A 104 -0.99 -5.01 4.26
N SER A 105 -0.47 -6.24 4.43
CA SER A 105 -1.08 -7.22 5.34
C SER A 105 -1.03 -6.74 6.80
N GLY A 106 0.08 -6.14 7.23
CA GLY A 106 0.22 -5.51 8.55
C GLY A 106 -0.79 -4.37 8.76
N LEU A 107 -0.95 -3.48 7.78
CA LEU A 107 -1.94 -2.40 7.86
C LEU A 107 -3.39 -2.92 7.93
N PHE A 108 -3.73 -3.98 7.18
CA PHE A 108 -5.04 -4.62 7.30
C PHE A 108 -5.26 -5.26 8.67
N CYS A 109 -4.21 -5.82 9.28
CA CYS A 109 -4.25 -6.35 10.64
C CYS A 109 -4.52 -5.23 11.66
N LEU A 110 -3.76 -4.13 11.59
CA LEU A 110 -3.96 -2.97 12.47
C LEU A 110 -5.35 -2.35 12.34
N ALA A 111 -5.83 -2.17 11.11
CA ALA A 111 -7.19 -1.67 10.87
C ALA A 111 -8.26 -2.60 11.47
N ASN A 112 -7.98 -3.91 11.56
CA ASN A 112 -8.88 -4.83 12.22
C ASN A 112 -8.82 -4.76 13.75
N ILE A 113 -7.64 -4.62 14.34
CA ILE A 113 -7.50 -4.45 15.79
C ILE A 113 -8.29 -3.21 16.24
N SER A 114 -8.20 -2.10 15.50
CA SER A 114 -9.05 -0.92 15.76
C SER A 114 -10.54 -1.20 15.57
N TYR A 115 -10.91 -2.02 14.58
CA TYR A 115 -12.30 -2.39 14.32
C TYR A 115 -12.91 -3.24 15.44
N GLU A 116 -12.16 -4.21 15.98
CA GLU A 116 -12.62 -5.05 17.10
C GLU A 116 -12.88 -4.24 18.38
N ARG A 117 -12.23 -3.09 18.53
CA ARG A 117 -12.34 -2.21 19.71
C ARG A 117 -13.48 -1.20 19.57
N LEU A 118 -13.59 -0.59 18.40
CA LEU A 118 -14.50 0.54 18.15
C LEU A 118 -15.74 0.15 17.36
N GLY A 119 -15.83 -1.08 16.87
CA GLY A 119 -16.97 -1.63 16.14
C GLY A 119 -17.23 -0.98 14.78
N SER A 120 -16.36 -0.07 14.33
CA SER A 120 -16.56 0.73 13.13
C SER A 120 -15.28 0.90 12.32
N ARG A 121 -15.43 1.02 10.99
CA ARG A 121 -14.30 1.12 10.05
C ARG A 121 -13.95 2.56 9.67
N SER A 122 -14.74 3.54 10.12
CA SER A 122 -14.62 4.93 9.71
C SER A 122 -13.50 5.65 10.46
N LEU A 123 -12.68 6.40 9.73
CA LEU A 123 -11.62 7.26 10.28
C LEU A 123 -12.16 8.33 11.22
N LEU A 124 -13.44 8.70 11.09
CA LEU A 124 -14.08 9.71 11.95
C LEU A 124 -14.30 9.21 13.38
N ILE A 125 -14.59 7.92 13.55
CA ILE A 125 -14.80 7.31 14.86
C ILE A 125 -13.46 6.86 15.45
N ASN A 126 -12.57 6.36 14.60
CA ASN A 126 -11.26 5.81 14.99
C ASN A 126 -10.17 6.87 15.16
N LYS A 127 -10.50 8.04 15.74
CA LYS A 127 -9.56 9.15 15.99
C LYS A 127 -8.94 9.05 17.39
N GLY A 128 -7.74 9.61 17.54
CA GLY A 128 -7.10 9.77 18.85
C GLY A 128 -6.67 8.45 19.51
N LEU A 129 -6.38 7.41 18.72
CA LEU A 129 -5.97 6.10 19.24
C LEU A 129 -4.65 6.15 20.05
N LEU A 130 -3.84 7.20 19.89
CA LEU A 130 -2.62 7.40 20.67
C LEU A 130 -2.85 7.54 22.17
N ASN A 131 -3.99 8.12 22.57
CA ASN A 131 -4.35 8.23 23.97
C ASN A 131 -4.85 6.90 24.56
N LEU A 132 -5.20 5.93 23.70
CA LEU A 132 -5.91 4.71 24.06
C LEU A 132 -5.00 3.48 24.03
N MET A 133 -4.15 3.36 23.00
CA MET A 133 -3.28 2.21 22.77
C MET A 133 -1.90 2.66 22.27
N PRO A 134 -1.09 3.34 23.11
CA PRO A 134 0.16 3.96 22.67
C PRO A 134 1.17 2.96 22.11
N SER A 135 1.20 1.73 22.64
CA SER A 135 2.04 0.65 22.13
C SER A 135 1.65 0.18 20.72
N MET A 136 0.36 0.23 20.36
CA MET A 136 -0.09 -0.05 19.00
C MET A 136 0.21 1.09 18.04
N CYS A 137 0.33 2.33 18.53
CA CYS A 137 0.67 3.48 17.70
C CYS A 137 2.07 3.38 17.10
N LEU A 138 3.02 2.77 17.81
CA LEU A 138 4.34 2.47 17.27
C LEU A 138 4.23 1.59 16.02
N TRP A 139 3.41 0.54 16.06
CA TRP A 139 3.19 -0.34 14.91
C TRP A 139 2.50 0.38 13.75
N TRP A 140 1.52 1.24 14.05
CA TRP A 140 0.94 2.13 13.05
C TRP A 140 1.98 3.04 12.39
N PHE A 141 2.87 3.63 13.19
CA PHE A 141 3.93 4.50 12.67
C PHE A 141 4.91 3.73 11.78
N LEU A 142 5.44 2.60 12.26
CA LEU A 142 6.39 1.78 11.50
C LEU A 142 5.78 1.31 10.18
N LEU A 143 4.58 0.72 10.19
CA LEU A 143 3.95 0.22 8.96
C LEU A 143 3.51 1.35 8.03
N SER A 144 3.03 2.48 8.55
CA SER A 144 2.71 3.64 7.71
C SER A 144 3.96 4.27 7.07
N SER A 145 5.08 4.35 7.80
CA SER A 145 6.36 4.82 7.27
C SER A 145 6.94 3.89 6.19
N CYS A 146 6.80 2.58 6.37
CA CYS A 146 7.15 1.60 5.34
C CYS A 146 6.27 1.78 4.11
N ASN A 147 4.96 2.04 4.27
CA ASN A 147 4.06 2.27 3.14
C ASN A 147 4.34 3.58 2.39
N MET A 148 4.81 4.61 3.08
CA MET A 148 5.32 5.87 2.48
C MET A 148 6.70 5.70 1.82
N ALA A 149 7.30 4.50 1.86
CA ALA A 149 8.64 4.24 1.38
C ALA A 149 9.70 5.12 2.09
N ALA A 150 9.67 5.19 3.43
CA ALA A 150 10.72 5.85 4.20
C ALA A 150 12.02 5.00 4.25
N PRO A 151 13.22 5.61 4.35
CA PRO A 151 14.46 4.86 4.58
C PRO A 151 14.46 4.26 6.00
N PRO A 152 14.91 3.00 6.25
CA PRO A 152 15.58 2.03 5.37
C PRO A 152 14.64 0.93 4.79
N SER A 153 13.38 1.24 4.47
CA SER A 153 12.39 0.23 4.05
C SER A 153 12.68 -0.44 2.69
N LEU A 154 12.25 -1.70 2.55
CA LEU A 154 12.29 -2.41 1.27
C LEU A 154 11.37 -1.79 0.21
N ASN A 155 10.30 -1.10 0.63
CA ASN A 155 9.42 -0.36 -0.27
C ASN A 155 10.17 0.77 -0.98
N LEU A 156 11.03 1.51 -0.26
CA LEU A 156 11.88 2.54 -0.86
C LEU A 156 12.83 1.97 -1.90
N LEU A 157 13.47 0.83 -1.60
CA LEU A 157 14.37 0.18 -2.55
C LEU A 157 13.63 -0.23 -3.83
N GLY A 158 12.44 -0.81 -3.69
CA GLY A 158 11.60 -1.18 -4.83
C GLY A 158 11.11 0.03 -5.63
N GLU A 159 10.58 1.05 -4.97
CA GLU A 159 10.03 2.23 -5.65
C GLU A 159 11.11 3.04 -6.37
N ILE A 160 12.25 3.34 -5.75
CA ILE A 160 13.35 4.05 -6.41
C ILE A 160 13.88 3.23 -7.60
N GLY A 161 14.01 1.92 -7.43
CA GLY A 161 14.42 1.04 -8.50
C GLY A 161 13.47 1.07 -9.71
N LEU A 162 12.16 1.07 -9.45
CA LEU A 162 11.13 1.16 -10.48
C LEU A 162 11.08 2.54 -11.15
N LEU A 163 11.21 3.61 -10.37
CA LEU A 163 11.34 4.99 -10.87
C LEU A 163 12.48 5.07 -11.89
N ASN A 164 13.67 4.57 -11.54
CA ASN A 164 14.82 4.58 -12.44
C ASN A 164 14.56 3.79 -13.72
N SER A 165 13.92 2.61 -13.63
CA SER A 165 13.61 1.80 -14.81
C SER A 165 12.61 2.48 -15.77
N MET A 166 11.60 3.17 -15.23
CA MET A 166 10.57 3.85 -16.02
C MET A 166 11.07 5.17 -16.63
N ILE A 167 11.86 5.94 -15.89
CA ILE A 167 12.51 7.16 -16.41
C ILE A 167 13.48 6.80 -17.54
N GLY A 168 14.23 5.69 -17.39
CA GLY A 168 15.11 5.17 -18.43
C GLY A 168 14.38 4.75 -19.71
N TRP A 169 13.08 4.42 -19.62
CA TRP A 169 12.26 4.07 -20.78
C TRP A 169 11.74 5.31 -21.51
N MET A 170 11.12 6.27 -20.80
CA MET A 170 10.73 7.57 -21.37
C MET A 170 10.75 8.66 -20.30
N TRP A 171 11.46 9.77 -20.59
CA TRP A 171 11.58 10.90 -19.67
C TRP A 171 10.23 11.56 -19.31
N MET A 172 9.25 11.57 -20.22
CA MET A 172 7.92 12.16 -19.96
C MET A 172 7.17 11.51 -18.80
N VAL A 173 7.48 10.25 -18.48
CA VAL A 173 6.86 9.49 -17.38
C VAL A 173 7.22 10.07 -16.01
N MET A 174 8.31 10.85 -15.91
CA MET A 174 8.79 11.46 -14.67
C MET A 174 7.72 12.29 -13.95
N MET A 175 6.91 13.05 -14.69
CA MET A 175 5.88 13.92 -14.11
C MET A 175 4.83 13.10 -13.34
N PHE A 176 4.30 12.04 -13.94
CA PHE A 176 3.32 11.17 -13.31
C PHE A 176 3.90 10.42 -12.12
N LEU A 177 5.14 9.95 -12.25
CA LEU A 177 5.84 9.24 -11.17
C LEU A 177 6.04 10.11 -9.94
N MET A 178 6.45 11.38 -10.11
CA MET A 178 6.58 12.32 -9.00
C MET A 178 5.24 12.58 -8.30
N LEU A 179 4.13 12.66 -9.06
CA LEU A 179 2.81 12.84 -8.47
C LEU A 179 2.39 11.59 -7.68
N ILE A 180 2.60 10.39 -8.22
CA ILE A 180 2.24 9.14 -7.53
C ILE A 180 3.01 9.01 -6.20
N SER A 181 4.32 9.27 -6.19
CA SER A 181 5.12 9.20 -4.97
C SER A 181 4.80 10.31 -3.97
N PHE A 182 4.46 11.51 -4.45
CA PHE A 182 4.00 12.58 -3.56
C PHE A 182 2.66 12.21 -2.90
N PHE A 183 1.67 11.77 -3.68
CA PHE A 183 0.37 11.42 -3.14
C PHE A 183 0.42 10.16 -2.26
N SER A 184 1.36 9.23 -2.49
CA SER A 184 1.59 8.10 -1.59
C SER A 184 2.00 8.53 -0.19
N ALA A 185 2.87 9.52 -0.08
CA ALA A 185 3.19 10.15 1.20
C ALA A 185 1.98 10.84 1.84
N VAL A 186 1.20 11.59 1.05
CA VAL A 186 0.07 12.36 1.59
C VAL A 186 -1.02 11.44 2.14
N TYR A 187 -1.46 10.40 1.42
CA TYR A 187 -2.54 9.55 1.91
C TYR A 187 -2.11 8.66 3.09
N THR A 188 -0.83 8.27 3.18
CA THR A 188 -0.31 7.48 4.31
C THR A 188 -0.23 8.33 5.58
N LEU A 189 0.28 9.56 5.48
CA LEU A 189 0.26 10.52 6.57
C LEU A 189 -1.17 10.92 6.95
N TYR A 190 -2.08 11.03 5.98
CA TYR A 190 -3.50 11.24 6.24
C TYR A 190 -4.08 10.10 7.09
N LEU A 191 -3.84 8.85 6.70
CA LEU A 191 -4.31 7.69 7.47
C LEU A 191 -3.72 7.66 8.90
N TYR A 192 -2.43 7.92 9.05
CA TYR A 192 -1.78 7.92 10.37
C TYR A 192 -2.25 9.08 11.25
N SER A 193 -2.26 10.30 10.73
CA SER A 193 -2.65 11.50 11.48
C SER A 193 -4.10 11.45 11.93
N TYR A 194 -5.02 11.06 11.05
CA TYR A 194 -6.44 10.99 11.40
C TYR A 194 -6.75 9.85 12.37
N SER A 195 -6.06 8.72 12.30
CA SER A 195 -6.32 7.60 13.22
C SER A 195 -5.68 7.79 14.60
N GLN A 196 -4.43 8.23 14.65
CA GLN A 196 -3.65 8.24 15.90
C GLN A 196 -3.78 9.56 16.65
N HIS A 197 -3.77 10.70 15.97
CA HIS A 197 -3.79 12.01 16.62
C HIS A 197 -5.20 12.55 16.82
N GLY A 198 -5.31 13.56 17.69
CA GLY A 198 -6.56 14.27 17.98
C GLY A 198 -7.28 13.79 19.23
N ILE A 199 -8.47 14.36 19.45
CA ILE A 199 -9.32 14.02 20.59
C ILE A 199 -10.13 12.77 20.23
N TYR A 200 -10.18 11.82 21.17
CA TYR A 200 -10.93 10.57 21.00
C TYR A 200 -12.43 10.83 20.91
N TYR A 201 -13.15 9.95 20.21
CA TYR A 201 -14.60 10.03 20.12
C TYR A 201 -15.25 9.77 21.49
N SER A 202 -16.13 10.67 21.93
CA SER A 202 -16.73 10.62 23.28
C SER A 202 -17.68 9.44 23.52
N GLY A 203 -18.16 8.79 22.46
CA GLY A 203 -19.06 7.64 22.54
C GLY A 203 -18.39 6.28 22.75
N VAL A 204 -17.10 6.22 23.07
CA VAL A 204 -16.39 4.95 23.28
C VAL A 204 -16.34 4.57 24.75
N PHE A 205 -16.89 3.39 25.09
CA PHE A 205 -17.11 2.95 26.47
C PHE A 205 -16.08 1.94 27.01
N SER A 206 -15.29 1.26 26.16
CA SER A 206 -14.35 0.22 26.61
C SER A 206 -13.03 0.25 25.85
N MET A 207 -11.90 0.16 26.58
CA MET A 207 -10.55 0.20 26.01
C MET A 207 -9.67 -0.88 26.63
N MET A 208 -8.88 -1.57 25.81
CA MET A 208 -7.68 -2.27 26.29
C MET A 208 -6.49 -1.91 25.41
N ASN A 209 -5.31 -1.87 26.01
CA ASN A 209 -4.03 -1.48 25.39
C ASN A 209 -3.48 -2.48 24.34
N GLY A 210 -4.25 -3.52 24.00
CA GLY A 210 -3.88 -4.59 23.09
C GLY A 210 -3.57 -5.92 23.79
N TYR A 211 -3.77 -7.03 23.08
CA TYR A 211 -3.49 -8.38 23.58
C TYR A 211 -2.15 -8.91 23.07
N CYS A 212 -1.48 -9.80 23.82
CA CYS A 212 -0.24 -10.46 23.38
C CYS A 212 -0.38 -11.14 22.02
N ARG A 213 -1.56 -11.73 21.74
CA ARG A 213 -1.88 -12.32 20.43
C ARG A 213 -1.78 -11.31 19.29
N GLU A 214 -2.21 -10.07 19.50
CA GLU A 214 -2.20 -9.02 18.46
C GLU A 214 -0.76 -8.60 18.16
N TYR A 215 0.09 -8.47 19.17
CA TYR A 215 1.51 -8.17 18.97
C TYR A 215 2.26 -9.32 18.26
N LEU A 216 1.95 -10.58 18.61
CA LEU A 216 2.52 -11.74 17.93
C LEU A 216 2.07 -11.87 16.47
N LEU A 217 0.90 -11.35 16.11
CA LEU A 217 0.43 -11.31 14.72
C LEU A 217 1.11 -10.21 13.90
N LEU A 218 1.64 -9.17 14.54
CA LEU A 218 2.29 -8.03 13.89
C LEU A 218 3.81 -8.20 13.73
N MET A 219 4.45 -9.03 14.56
CA MET A 219 5.85 -9.45 14.38
C MET A 219 5.99 -10.38 13.18
#